data_AF-A0A0F9IYQ1-F1
#
_entry.id   AF-A0A0F9IYQ1-F1
#
_cell.length_a   1.000
_cell.length_b   1.000
_cell.length_c   1.000
_cell.angle_alpha   90.00
_cell.angle_beta   90.00
_cell.angle_gamma   90.00
#
_symmetry.space_group_name_H-M   'P 1'
#
loop_
_entity.id
_entity.type
_entity.pdbx_description
1 polymer ?
#
loop_
_entity_poly.entity_id
_entity_poly.type
_entity_poly.pdbx_seq_one_letter_code
_entity_poly.pdbx_strand_id
1 'polypeptide(L)'
;MDQVRNQLEEMGCMCEDWTDEKCNEVAKVLGIAVPPKPREMKLVVGKNGADYLVTEGFPVPKYKDQKQIPGETSMAKNVYTRIESVPQLIKDLTAGYEQFTK
;
A
#
# COMPACT_ATOMS: atom_id res chain seq x y z
N MET A 1 2.05 9.15 -11.58
CA MET A 1 2.70 10.44 -11.26
C MET A 1 2.21 11.54 -12.18
N ASP A 2 1.94 11.23 -13.45
CA ASP A 2 1.48 12.18 -14.47
C ASP A 2 0.24 13.00 -14.07
N GLN A 3 -0.76 12.37 -13.43
CA GLN A 3 -1.95 13.08 -12.92
C GLN A 3 -1.60 14.17 -11.88
N VAL A 4 -0.66 13.89 -10.98
CA VAL A 4 -0.23 14.83 -9.93
C VAL A 4 0.61 15.96 -10.55
N ARG A 5 1.48 15.63 -11.51
CA ARG A 5 2.30 16.62 -12.22
C ARG A 5 1.44 17.61 -13.00
N ASN A 6 0.45 17.13 -13.76
CA ASN A 6 -0.48 18.00 -14.50
C ASN A 6 -1.26 18.94 -13.56
N GLN A 7 -1.73 18.45 -12.42
CA GLN A 7 -2.45 19.27 -11.43
C GLN A 7 -1.56 20.32 -10.76
N LEU A 8 -0.28 20.00 -10.53
CA LEU A 8 0.69 20.96 -10.02
C LEU A 8 1.02 22.04 -11.06
N GLU A 9 1.18 21.67 -12.33
CA GLU A 9 1.39 22.61 -13.43
C GLU A 9 0.20 23.56 -13.60
N GLU A 10 -1.04 23.06 -13.51
CA GLU A 10 -2.26 23.90 -13.53
C GLU A 10 -2.32 24.91 -12.37
N MET A 11 -1.67 24.62 -11.24
CA MET A 11 -1.53 25.53 -10.10
C MET A 11 -0.30 26.45 -10.19
N GLY A 12 0.45 26.40 -11.29
CA GLY A 12 1.65 27.21 -11.52
C GLY A 12 2.93 26.63 -10.91
N CYS A 13 2.92 25.38 -10.46
CA CYS A 13 4.11 24.68 -9.97
C CYS A 13 4.75 23.85 -11.09
N MET A 14 5.81 24.37 -11.71
CA MET A 14 6.59 23.66 -12.73
C MET A 14 7.39 22.53 -12.09
N CYS A 15 6.95 21.29 -12.30
CA CYS A 15 7.51 20.09 -11.66
C CYS A 15 8.57 19.38 -12.51
N GLU A 16 8.92 19.90 -13.69
CA GLU A 16 9.81 19.26 -14.67
C GLU A 16 11.20 18.94 -14.08
N ASP A 17 11.71 19.82 -13.20
CA ASP A 17 13.02 19.69 -12.56
C ASP A 17 12.99 18.94 -11.20
N TRP A 18 11.82 18.48 -10.76
CA TRP A 18 11.65 17.91 -9.43
C TRP A 18 11.68 16.38 -9.44
N THR A 19 12.20 15.80 -8.34
CA THR A 19 12.05 14.38 -8.08
C THR A 19 10.59 14.03 -7.78
N ASP A 20 10.19 12.79 -8.03
CA ASP A 20 8.83 12.33 -7.73
C ASP A 20 8.47 12.46 -6.24
N GLU A 21 9.42 12.29 -5.32
CA GLU A 21 9.22 12.60 -3.91
C GLU A 21 8.83 14.07 -3.70
N LYS A 22 9.54 15.00 -4.36
CA LYS A 22 9.32 16.42 -4.15
C LYS A 22 7.97 16.89 -4.70
N CYS A 23 7.57 16.37 -5.87
CA CYS A 23 6.23 16.61 -6.42
C CYS A 23 5.13 16.16 -5.47
N ASN A 24 5.30 14.98 -4.86
CA ASN A 24 4.32 14.43 -3.91
C ASN A 24 4.23 15.24 -2.60
N GLU A 25 5.36 15.79 -2.12
CA GLU A 25 5.35 16.68 -0.96
C GLU A 25 4.55 17.96 -1.23
N VAL A 26 4.79 18.61 -2.38
CA VAL A 26 4.12 19.85 -2.75
C VAL A 26 2.63 19.61 -3.03
N ALA A 27 2.29 18.52 -3.72
CA ALA A 27 0.91 18.10 -3.94
C ALA A 27 0.14 17.96 -2.61
N LYS A 28 0.75 17.34 -1.60
CA LYS A 28 0.13 17.21 -0.26
C LYS A 28 -0.11 18.56 0.41
N VAL A 29 0.85 19.49 0.32
CA VAL A 29 0.71 20.85 0.89
C VAL A 29 -0.42 21.61 0.21
N LEU A 30 -0.61 21.42 -1.09
CA LEU A 30 -1.65 22.05 -1.88
C LEU A 30 -3.01 21.32 -1.83
N GLY A 31 -3.13 20.25 -1.05
CA GLY A 31 -4.36 19.48 -0.92
C GLY A 31 -4.71 18.63 -2.15
N ILE A 32 -3.77 18.45 -3.08
CA ILE A 32 -3.93 17.53 -4.20
C ILE A 32 -3.84 16.10 -3.68
N ALA A 33 -4.85 15.29 -4.03
CA ALA A 33 -4.89 13.89 -3.67
C ALA A 33 -3.76 13.12 -4.38
N VAL A 34 -2.72 12.77 -3.63
CA VAL A 34 -1.64 11.93 -4.14
C VAL A 34 -2.11 10.48 -4.08
N PRO A 35 -2.26 9.78 -5.22
CA PRO A 35 -2.59 8.37 -5.20
C PRO A 35 -1.50 7.60 -4.44
N PRO A 36 -1.88 6.62 -3.60
CA PRO A 36 -0.89 5.85 -2.86
C PRO A 36 0.07 5.17 -3.85
N LYS A 37 1.38 5.25 -3.57
CA LYS A 37 2.37 4.51 -4.36
C LYS A 37 1.95 3.03 -4.40
N PRO A 38 1.93 2.38 -5.59
CA PRO A 38 1.71 0.94 -5.68
C PRO A 38 2.66 0.23 -4.73
N ARG A 39 2.14 -0.71 -3.94
CA ARG A 39 3.00 -1.46 -3.02
C ARG A 39 3.93 -2.34 -3.84
N GLU A 40 5.19 -2.38 -3.45
CA GLU A 40 6.12 -3.34 -4.04
C GLU A 40 5.73 -4.75 -3.62
N MET A 41 5.68 -5.64 -4.61
CA MET A 41 5.48 -7.07 -4.41
C MET A 41 6.76 -7.79 -4.79
N LYS A 42 7.24 -8.67 -3.92
CA LYS A 42 8.44 -9.48 -4.14
C LYS A 42 8.08 -10.95 -4.02
N LEU A 43 8.61 -11.77 -4.92
CA LEU A 43 8.55 -13.22 -4.79
C LEU A 43 9.74 -13.69 -3.97
N VAL A 44 9.48 -14.51 -2.95
CA VAL A 44 10.51 -15.09 -2.10
C VAL A 44 10.28 -16.59 -1.97
N VAL A 45 11.35 -17.37 -2.01
CA VAL A 45 11.32 -18.81 -1.78
C VAL A 45 11.48 -19.07 -0.28
N GLY A 46 10.51 -19.75 0.32
CA GLY A 46 10.56 -20.16 1.72
C GLY A 46 11.55 -21.30 1.96
N LYS A 47 11.90 -21.53 3.24
CA LYS A 47 12.80 -22.64 3.63
C LYS A 47 12.26 -24.04 3.28
N ASN A 48 10.95 -24.15 3.07
CA ASN A 48 10.26 -25.34 2.61
C ASN A 48 10.26 -25.49 1.07
N GLY A 49 10.91 -24.59 0.34
CA GLY A 49 10.95 -24.57 -1.12
C GLY A 49 9.68 -24.04 -1.80
N ALA A 50 8.72 -23.53 -1.04
CA ALA A 50 7.50 -22.95 -1.60
C ALA A 50 7.68 -21.46 -1.93
N ASP A 51 6.96 -20.98 -2.95
CA ASP A 51 6.99 -19.58 -3.37
C ASP A 51 5.95 -18.74 -2.63
N TYR A 52 6.40 -17.59 -2.14
CA TYR A 52 5.57 -16.64 -1.42
C TYR A 52 5.60 -15.27 -2.10
N LEU A 53 4.42 -14.69 -2.27
CA LEU A 53 4.25 -13.28 -2.58
C LEU A 53 4.34 -12.49 -1.27
N VAL A 54 5.26 -11.53 -1.25
CA VAL A 54 5.49 -10.62 -0.12
C VAL A 54 5.14 -9.22 -0.55
N THR A 55 4.19 -8.60 0.16
CA THR A 55 3.82 -7.20 -0.04
C THR A 55 4.40 -6.36 1.10
N GLU A 56 5.17 -5.32 0.79
CA GLU A 56 5.66 -4.42 1.83
C GLU A 56 4.53 -3.55 2.40
N GLY A 57 4.52 -3.40 3.73
CA GLY A 57 3.75 -2.39 4.46
C GLY A 57 2.23 -2.57 4.42
N PHE A 58 1.68 -3.34 5.37
CA PHE A 58 0.27 -3.20 5.74
C PHE A 58 0.18 -2.22 6.93
N PRO A 59 -0.40 -1.02 6.77
CA PRO A 59 -0.72 -0.19 7.91
C PRO A 59 -1.87 -0.87 8.66
N VAL A 60 -1.58 -1.45 9.84
CA VAL A 60 -2.63 -1.91 10.74
C VAL A 60 -3.14 -0.70 11.51
N PRO A 61 -4.45 -0.38 11.43
CA PRO A 61 -5.03 0.68 12.24
C PRO A 61 -4.76 0.38 13.72
N LYS A 62 -4.12 1.31 14.42
CA LYS A 62 -3.99 1.22 15.88
C LYS A 62 -5.33 1.64 16.49
N TYR A 63 -6.07 0.71 17.05
CA TYR A 63 -7.29 1.03 17.81
C TYR A 63 -6.90 1.54 19.21
N LYS A 64 -7.67 2.50 19.76
CA LYS A 64 -7.38 3.14 21.06
C LYS A 64 -7.21 2.14 22.21
N ASP A 65 -7.85 0.97 22.12
CA ASP A 65 -7.87 -0.06 23.17
C ASP A 65 -7.04 -1.31 22.83
N GLN A 66 -6.23 -1.26 21.77
CA GLN A 66 -5.36 -2.39 21.44
C GLN A 66 -4.19 -2.43 22.44
N LYS A 67 -4.23 -3.38 23.38
CA LYS A 67 -3.11 -3.66 24.30
C LYS A 67 -1.85 -3.88 23.46
N GLN A 68 -0.84 -3.02 23.63
CA GLN A 68 0.47 -3.26 23.05
C GLN A 68 1.00 -4.59 23.59
N ILE A 69 1.10 -5.60 22.73
CA ILE A 69 1.82 -6.82 23.03
C ILE A 69 3.32 -6.50 22.82
N PRO A 70 4.18 -6.65 23.83
CA PRO A 70 5.62 -6.43 23.66
C PRO A 70 6.17 -7.30 22.54
N GLY A 71 6.66 -6.68 21.46
CA GLY A 71 7.11 -7.37 20.23
C GLY A 71 6.28 -7.04 18.99
N GLU A 72 5.03 -6.57 19.14
CA GLU A 72 4.25 -5.99 18.05
C GLU A 72 4.69 -4.55 17.81
N THR A 73 5.82 -4.39 17.11
CA THR A 73 6.17 -3.10 16.53
C THR A 73 5.16 -2.74 15.45
N SER A 74 4.82 -1.46 15.38
CA SER A 74 3.76 -0.81 14.61
C SER A 74 3.86 -0.89 13.07
N MET A 75 4.48 -1.95 12.55
CA MET A 75 4.43 -2.36 11.16
C MET A 75 3.89 -3.79 11.17
N ALA A 76 2.69 -4.02 10.62
CA ALA A 76 2.38 -5.36 10.13
C ALA A 76 3.33 -5.63 8.96
N LYS A 77 4.46 -6.23 9.33
CA LYS A 77 5.56 -6.61 8.45
C LYS A 77 5.04 -7.72 7.55
N ASN A 78 4.82 -7.35 6.29
CA ASN A 78 4.72 -8.24 5.14
C ASN A 78 3.58 -9.26 5.18
N VAL A 79 2.60 -9.12 4.28
CA VAL A 79 1.66 -10.22 4.02
C VAL A 79 2.42 -11.26 3.21
N TYR A 80 2.68 -12.42 3.82
CA TYR A 80 3.24 -13.59 3.16
C TYR A 80 2.08 -14.45 2.65
N THR A 81 1.85 -14.41 1.34
CA THR A 81 0.82 -15.23 0.71
C THR A 81 1.50 -16.26 -0.16
N ARG A 82 1.24 -17.53 0.11
CA ARG A 82 1.67 -18.61 -0.75
C ARG A 82 1.00 -18.46 -2.12
N ILE A 83 1.76 -18.51 -3.22
CA ILE A 83 1.26 -18.20 -4.56
C ILE A 83 0.03 -19.06 -4.92
N GLU A 84 0.09 -20.35 -4.60
CA GLU A 84 -0.96 -21.33 -4.90
C GLU A 84 -2.29 -21.02 -4.20
N SER A 85 -2.26 -20.24 -3.12
CA SER A 85 -3.45 -19.85 -2.35
C SER A 85 -4.10 -18.56 -2.84
N VAL A 86 -3.42 -17.77 -3.69
CA VAL A 86 -3.90 -16.45 -4.16
C VAL A 86 -5.27 -16.53 -4.86
N PRO A 87 -5.54 -17.48 -5.79
CA PRO A 87 -6.83 -17.52 -6.47
C PRO A 87 -8.02 -17.74 -5.53
N GLN A 88 -7.85 -18.55 -4.49
CA GLN A 88 -8.90 -18.78 -3.50
C GLN A 88 -9.06 -17.56 -2.59
N LEU A 89 -7.95 -16.94 -2.17
CA LEU A 89 -7.97 -15.73 -1.36
C LEU A 89 -8.75 -14.58 -2.03
N ILE A 90 -8.57 -14.40 -3.35
CA ILE A 90 -9.32 -13.40 -4.12
C ILE A 90 -10.82 -13.67 -4.07
N LYS A 91 -11.23 -14.94 -4.23
CA LYS A 91 -12.65 -15.32 -4.17
C LYS A 91 -13.25 -15.03 -2.80
N ASP A 92 -12.56 -15.43 -1.73
CA ASP A 92 -13.03 -15.25 -0.35
C ASP A 92 -13.14 -13.77 0.02
N LEU A 93 -12.14 -12.95 -0.37
CA LEU A 93 -12.15 -11.51 -0.13
C LEU A 93 -13.26 -10.79 -0.92
N THR A 94 -13.48 -11.19 -2.17
CA THR A 94 -14.57 -10.62 -3.00
C THR A 94 -15.93 -10.96 -2.38
N ALA A 95 -16.13 -12.22 -2.00
CA ALA A 95 -17.36 -12.66 -1.34
C ALA A 95 -17.60 -11.92 -0.02
N GLY A 96 -16.56 -11.74 0.79
CA GLY A 96 -16.64 -10.98 2.04
C GLY A 96 -17.00 -9.51 1.79
N TYR A 97 -16.32 -8.84 0.85
CA TYR A 97 -16.60 -7.44 0.51
C TYR A 97 -18.08 -7.24 0.12
N GLU A 98 -18.60 -8.10 -0.76
CA GLU A 98 -20.00 -8.04 -1.17
C GLU A 98 -21.00 -8.23 -0.03
N GLN A 99 -20.66 -9.02 0.98
CA GLN A 99 -21.51 -9.23 2.17
C GLN A 99 -21.56 -8.01 3.08
N PHE A 100 -20.47 -7.24 3.17
CA PHE A 100 -20.38 -6.10 4.09
C PHE A 100 -20.74 -4.74 3.46
N THR A 101 -20.82 -4.65 2.14
CA THR A 101 -21.17 -3.40 1.43
C THR A 101 -22.56 -3.40 0.79
N LYS A 102 -23.36 -4.45 1.01
CA LYS A 102 -24.78 -4.52 0.66
C LYS A 102 -25.62 -4.36 1.92
#